data_AF-A0AAV4JD20-F1
#
_entry.id   AF-A0AAV4JD20-F1
#
_cell.length_a   1.000
_cell.length_b   1.000
_cell.length_c   1.000
_cell.angle_alpha   90.00
_cell.angle_beta   90.00
_cell.angle_gamma   90.00
#
_symmetry.space_group_name_H-M   'P 1'
#
loop_
_entity.id
_entity.type
_entity.pdbx_description
1 polymer ?
#
loop_
_entity_poly.entity_id
_entity_poly.type
_entity_poly.pdbx_seq_one_letter_code
_entity_poly.pdbx_strand_id
1 'polypeptide(L)'
;MNNRFLSASASSRQTRGRNNQRISANTVRKRLSSSGFRARCPYISSILTRRHRHQRTLWAQEHAALDRLQWRSFVISDESRFCIDLADGRVHV
;
A
#
# COMPACT_ATOMS: atom_id res chain seq x y z
N MET A 1 18.57 8.51 11.19
CA MET A 1 18.02 7.56 10.19
C MET A 1 16.60 8.02 9.85
N ASN A 2 16.45 9.10 9.07
CA ASN A 2 15.23 9.94 9.17
C ASN A 2 14.33 9.90 7.94
N ASN A 3 14.32 8.82 7.14
CA ASN A 3 13.36 8.68 6.06
C ASN A 3 13.02 7.21 5.78
N ARG A 4 11.80 6.80 6.16
CA ARG A 4 11.28 5.43 5.96
C ARG A 4 11.04 5.04 4.50
N PHE A 5 11.00 6.02 3.60
CA PHE A 5 10.73 5.81 2.17
C PHE A 5 12.00 5.54 1.37
N LEU A 6 13.18 5.65 1.99
CA LEU A 6 14.44 5.35 1.30
C LEU A 6 14.71 3.85 1.28
N SER A 7 15.12 3.35 0.12
CA SER A 7 15.64 2.00 0.00
C SER A 7 16.95 1.84 0.80
N ALA A 8 17.33 0.60 1.10
CA ALA A 8 18.61 0.30 1.76
C ALA A 8 19.81 0.84 0.95
N SER A 9 19.73 0.80 -0.39
CA SER A 9 20.74 1.35 -1.29
C SER A 9 20.81 2.87 -1.23
N ALA A 10 19.65 3.56 -1.21
CA ALA A 10 19.61 5.01 -1.06
C ALA A 10 20.16 5.46 0.32
N SER A 11 19.77 4.75 1.38
CA SER A 11 20.25 4.98 2.75
C SER A 11 21.77 4.78 2.89
N SER A 12 22.31 3.78 2.21
CA SER A 12 23.76 3.50 2.14
C SER A 12 24.55 4.68 1.55
N ARG A 13 24.01 5.35 0.52
CA ARG A 13 24.66 6.52 -0.11
C ARG A 13 24.73 7.75 0.82
N GLN A 14 23.84 7.85 1.79
CA GLN A 14 23.72 9.00 2.69
C GLN A 14 24.38 8.75 4.06
N THR A 15 24.62 7.50 4.44
CA THR A 15 25.13 7.14 5.76
C THR A 15 26.65 6.99 5.74
N ARG A 16 27.35 7.78 6.57
CA ARG A 16 28.79 7.63 6.81
C ARG A 16 29.02 6.73 8.03
N GLY A 17 29.92 5.77 7.89
CA GLY A 17 30.34 4.84 8.95
C GLY A 17 31.46 5.42 9.82
N ARG A 18 32.02 4.56 10.68
CA ARG A 18 32.99 4.91 11.74
C ARG A 18 34.23 5.68 11.26
N ASN A 19 34.71 5.38 10.05
CA ASN A 19 35.91 6.01 9.47
C ASN A 19 35.55 7.00 8.34
N ASN A 20 34.38 7.63 8.42
CA ASN A 20 33.83 8.50 7.38
C ASN A 20 33.62 7.81 6.00
N GLN A 21 33.77 6.48 5.95
CA GLN A 21 33.53 5.67 4.76
C GLN A 21 32.03 5.44 4.54
N ARG A 22 31.61 5.33 3.28
CA ARG A 22 30.24 4.94 2.94
C ARG A 22 29.99 3.49 3.33
N ILE A 23 28.89 3.24 4.02
CA ILE A 23 28.50 1.87 4.36
C ILE A 23 27.84 1.19 3.16
N SER A 24 28.03 -0.12 3.00
CA SER A 24 27.37 -0.88 1.92
C SER A 24 25.87 -1.05 2.17
N ALA A 25 25.10 -1.22 1.10
CA ALA A 25 23.66 -1.50 1.18
C ALA A 25 23.36 -2.80 1.95
N ASN A 26 24.27 -3.78 1.92
CA ASN A 26 24.13 -5.02 2.68
C ASN A 26 24.21 -4.76 4.20
N THR A 27 25.16 -3.94 4.63
CA THR A 27 25.28 -3.54 6.03
C THR A 27 24.03 -2.79 6.50
N VAL A 28 23.48 -1.91 5.66
CA VAL A 28 22.21 -1.23 5.96
C VAL A 28 21.06 -2.24 6.12
N ARG A 29 20.92 -3.19 5.19
CA ARG A 29 19.85 -4.20 5.25
C ARG A 29 19.96 -5.08 6.50
N LYS A 30 21.16 -5.53 6.85
CA LYS A 30 21.42 -6.31 8.07
C LYS A 30 21.04 -5.53 9.33
N ARG A 31 21.42 -4.25 9.41
CA ARG A 31 21.08 -3.37 10.54
C ARG A 31 19.58 -3.12 10.65
N LEU A 32 18.91 -2.84 9.53
CA LEU A 32 17.45 -2.68 9.50
C LEU A 32 16.75 -3.95 9.99
N SER A 33 17.20 -5.13 9.53
CA SER A 33 16.64 -6.41 9.96
C SER A 33 16.90 -6.69 11.45
N SER A 34 18.10 -6.42 11.96
CA SER A 34 18.41 -6.59 13.39
C SER A 34 17.60 -5.66 14.29
N SER A 35 17.21 -4.50 13.77
CA SER A 35 16.34 -3.54 14.45
C SER A 35 14.84 -3.82 14.23
N GLY A 36 14.48 -4.95 13.59
CA GLY A 36 13.09 -5.36 13.39
C GLY A 36 12.38 -4.72 12.19
N PHE A 37 13.07 -3.93 11.36
CA PHE A 37 12.47 -3.35 10.15
C PHE A 37 12.41 -4.39 9.02
N ARG A 38 11.26 -4.46 8.36
CA ARG A 38 11.02 -5.29 7.17
C ARG A 38 10.64 -4.42 5.99
N ALA A 39 11.03 -4.85 4.78
CA ALA A 39 10.54 -4.23 3.57
C ALA A 39 9.02 -4.46 3.44
N ARG A 40 8.30 -3.42 3.02
CA ARG A 40 6.86 -3.47 2.72
C ARG A 40 6.62 -2.79 1.38
N CYS A 41 5.73 -3.35 0.58
CA CYS A 41 5.19 -2.66 -0.58
C CYS A 41 4.07 -1.71 -0.11
N PRO A 42 4.04 -0.45 -0.56
CA PRO A 42 2.90 0.41 -0.29
C PRO A 42 1.64 -0.21 -0.90
N TYR A 43 0.52 -0.07 -0.19
CA TYR A 43 -0.79 -0.39 -0.76
C TYR A 43 -1.07 0.58 -1.91
N ILE A 44 -1.39 0.03 -3.08
CA ILE A 44 -1.75 0.82 -4.27
C ILE A 44 -3.28 0.84 -4.29
N SER A 45 -3.89 2.02 -4.29
CA SER A 45 -5.34 2.13 -4.43
C SER A 45 -5.77 3.46 -5.01
N SER A 46 -7.01 3.52 -5.48
CA SER A 46 -7.65 4.77 -5.88
C SER A 46 -7.61 5.81 -4.76
N ILE A 47 -7.17 7.03 -5.10
CA ILE A 47 -7.09 8.13 -4.14
C ILE A 47 -8.51 8.59 -3.81
N LEU A 48 -8.92 8.40 -2.55
CA LEU A 48 -10.22 8.86 -2.08
C LEU A 48 -10.14 10.34 -1.67
N THR A 49 -11.02 11.17 -2.22
CA THR A 49 -11.21 12.54 -1.72
C THR A 49 -11.84 12.52 -0.33
N ARG A 50 -11.80 13.65 0.39
CA ARG A 50 -12.47 13.78 1.70
C ARG A 50 -13.97 13.45 1.61
N ARG A 51 -14.62 13.91 0.54
CA ARG A 51 -16.03 13.63 0.25
C ARG A 51 -16.29 12.14 0.09
N HIS A 52 -15.48 11.44 -0.69
CA HIS A 52 -15.63 9.98 -0.89
C HIS A 52 -15.48 9.22 0.42
N ARG A 53 -14.51 9.60 1.27
CA ARG A 53 -14.35 8.95 2.58
C ARG A 53 -15.58 9.13 3.46
N HIS A 54 -16.08 10.35 3.57
CA HIS A 54 -17.26 10.64 4.38
C HIS A 54 -18.49 9.88 3.90
N GLN A 55 -18.79 9.91 2.60
CA GLN A 55 -19.94 9.19 2.02
C GLN A 55 -19.83 7.68 2.23
N ARG A 56 -18.64 7.09 2.02
CA ARG A 56 -18.42 5.66 2.25
C ARG A 56 -18.60 5.28 3.72
N THR A 57 -18.12 6.11 4.65
CA THR A 57 -18.31 5.87 6.09
C THR A 57 -19.77 5.94 6.47
N LEU A 58 -20.50 6.97 6.02
CA LEU A 58 -21.93 7.10 6.30
C LEU A 58 -22.72 5.91 5.75
N TRP A 59 -22.50 5.56 4.49
CA TRP A 59 -23.16 4.42 3.86
C TRP A 59 -22.90 3.13 4.65
N ALA A 60 -21.65 2.88 5.05
CA ALA A 60 -21.30 1.71 5.84
C ALA A 60 -21.97 1.70 7.22
N GLN A 61 -22.09 2.86 7.88
CA GLN A 61 -22.78 2.98 9.17
C GLN A 61 -24.27 2.71 9.04
N GLU A 62 -24.93 3.30 8.03
CA GLU A 62 -26.35 3.10 7.75
C GLU A 62 -26.68 1.64 7.43
N HIS A 63 -25.78 0.95 6.73
CA HIS A 63 -26.00 -0.42 6.25
C HIS A 63 -25.36 -1.49 7.15
N ALA A 64 -24.74 -1.11 8.28
CA ALA A 64 -24.02 -2.01 9.17
C ALA A 64 -24.92 -3.08 9.82
N ALA A 65 -26.20 -2.75 10.04
CA ALA A 65 -27.18 -3.61 10.67
C ALA A 65 -28.04 -4.41 9.67
N LEU A 66 -27.75 -4.34 8.37
CA LEU A 66 -28.52 -5.08 7.38
C LEU A 66 -28.37 -6.59 7.57
N ASP A 67 -29.52 -7.26 7.71
CA ASP A 67 -29.58 -8.71 7.80
C ASP A 67 -29.31 -9.38 6.44
N ARG A 68 -28.89 -10.64 6.47
CA ARG A 68 -28.54 -11.44 5.29
C ARG A 68 -29.68 -11.55 4.29
N LEU A 69 -30.94 -11.56 4.75
CA LEU A 69 -32.11 -11.55 3.87
C LEU A 69 -32.28 -10.20 3.16
N GLN A 70 -31.94 -9.10 3.82
CA GLN A 70 -31.96 -7.76 3.21
C GLN A 70 -30.85 -7.63 2.17
N TRP A 71 -29.65 -8.16 2.42
CA TRP A 71 -28.59 -8.20 1.40
C TRP A 71 -28.98 -8.99 0.15
N ARG A 72 -29.80 -10.05 0.29
CA ARG A 72 -30.28 -10.85 -0.85
C ARG A 72 -31.21 -10.09 -1.80
N SER A 73 -31.88 -9.05 -1.33
CA SER A 73 -32.72 -8.23 -2.22
C SER A 73 -31.93 -7.19 -3.01
N PHE A 74 -30.64 -6.99 -2.71
CA PHE A 74 -29.80 -6.05 -3.46
C PHE A 74 -29.38 -6.69 -4.78
N VAL A 75 -29.69 -6.03 -5.89
CA VAL A 75 -29.13 -6.34 -7.20
C VAL A 75 -27.94 -5.41 -7.43
N ILE A 76 -26.74 -5.98 -7.58
CA ILE A 76 -25.51 -5.22 -7.84
C ILE A 76 -25.15 -5.45 -9.31
N SER A 77 -24.91 -4.36 -10.04
CA SER A 77 -24.41 -4.38 -11.41
C SER A 77 -23.12 -3.58 -11.50
N ASP A 78 -22.14 -4.10 -12.22
CA ASP A 78 -20.90 -3.41 -12.57
C ASP A 78 -20.40 -3.94 -13.92
N GLU A 79 -19.58 -3.15 -14.60
CA GLU A 79 -18.95 -3.54 -15.86
C GLU A 79 -17.50 -3.97 -15.62
N SER A 80 -17.15 -5.15 -16.09
CA SER A 80 -15.77 -5.65 -16.04
C SER A 80 -15.23 -5.87 -17.44
N ARG A 81 -13.95 -5.52 -17.63
CA ARG A 81 -13.24 -5.79 -18.89
C ARG A 81 -12.56 -7.15 -18.81
N PHE A 82 -12.74 -7.97 -19.83
CA PHE A 82 -12.03 -9.24 -19.99
C PHE A 82 -11.08 -9.12 -21.18
N CYS A 83 -9.77 -9.20 -20.92
CA CYS A 83 -8.74 -9.15 -21.95
C CYS A 83 -8.30 -10.57 -22.32
N ILE A 84 -8.25 -10.89 -23.61
CA ILE A 84 -7.85 -12.20 -24.14
C ILE A 84 -6.32 -12.40 -24.05
N ASP A 85 -5.55 -11.33 -24.21
CA ASP A 85 -4.10 -11.30 -23.97
C ASP A 85 -3.70 -10.04 -23.18
N LEU A 86 -2.60 -10.14 -22.42
CA LEU A 86 -2.19 -9.15 -21.43
C LEU A 86 -1.66 -7.86 -22.08
N ALA A 87 -2.50 -6.83 -22.21
CA ALA A 87 -2.04 -5.47 -22.50
C ALA A 87 -3.02 -4.42 -21.97
N ASP A 88 -3.00 -4.16 -20.66
CA ASP A 88 -3.57 -2.90 -20.16
C ASP A 88 -2.67 -2.16 -19.16
N GLY A 89 -1.49 -2.70 -18.81
CA GLY A 89 -0.53 -2.01 -17.92
C GLY A 89 -1.08 -1.59 -16.55
N ARG A 90 -2.34 -1.95 -16.24
CA ARG A 90 -3.03 -1.63 -14.99
C ARG A 90 -2.61 -2.65 -13.95
N VAL A 91 -1.96 -2.14 -12.90
CA VAL A 91 -1.75 -2.91 -11.67
C VAL A 91 -3.12 -3.10 -11.03
N HIS A 92 -3.56 -4.35 -10.90
CA HIS A 92 -4.75 -4.67 -10.11
C HIS A 92 -4.51 -4.18 -8.68
N VAL A 93 -5.40 -3.30 -8.21
CA VAL A 93 -5.43 -2.73 -6.85
C VAL A 93 -6.02 -3.73 -5.87
#